data_AF-A0A935K375-F1
#
_entry.id   AF-A0A935K375-F1
#
_cell.length_a   1.000
_cell.length_b   1.000
_cell.length_c   1.000
_cell.angle_alpha   90.00
_cell.angle_beta   90.00
_cell.angle_gamma   90.00
#
_symmetry.space_group_name_H-M   'P 1'
#
loop_
_entity.id
_entity.type
_entity.pdbx_description
1 polymer ?
#
loop_
_entity_poly.entity_id
_entity_poly.type
_entity_poly.pdbx_seq_one_letter_code
_entity_poly.pdbx_strand_id
1 'polypeptide(L)' 'MKKELILALTATLGLSLSACGEYSQVAQYKPGNYQGKSDTRPWEGGQFAGNKQAWEAALAARNQAQNEYKKAN' A
#
# COMPACT_ATOMS: atom_id res chain seq x y z
N MET A 1 -32.96 -32.23 -34.59
CA MET A 1 -31.82 -33.12 -34.30
C MET A 1 -30.48 -32.51 -34.74
N LYS A 2 -30.12 -32.49 -36.04
CA LYS A 2 -28.82 -31.94 -36.49
C LYS A 2 -28.63 -30.44 -36.22
N LYS A 3 -29.67 -29.62 -36.41
CA LYS A 3 -29.64 -28.18 -36.15
C LYS A 3 -29.46 -27.87 -34.65
N GLU A 4 -30.21 -28.56 -33.80
CA GLU A 4 -30.08 -28.47 -32.33
C GLU A 4 -28.67 -28.87 -31.85
N LEU A 5 -28.10 -29.92 -32.44
CA LEU A 5 -26.74 -30.38 -32.09
C LEU A 5 -25.67 -29.36 -32.51
N ILE A 6 -25.80 -28.77 -33.70
CA ILE A 6 -24.90 -27.71 -34.17
C ILE A 6 -25.03 -26.49 -33.28
N LEU A 7 -26.25 -26.09 -32.91
CA LEU A 7 -26.47 -24.94 -32.03
C LEU A 7 -25.84 -25.14 -30.65
N ALA A 8 -26.02 -26.34 -30.07
CA ALA A 8 -25.40 -26.70 -28.79
C ALA A 8 -23.87 -26.70 -28.87
N LEU A 9 -23.28 -27.25 -29.93
CA LEU A 9 -21.82 -27.29 -30.11
C LEU A 9 -21.23 -25.88 -30.25
N THR A 10 -21.89 -25.02 -31.02
CA THR A 10 -21.42 -23.65 -31.28
C THR A 10 -21.49 -22.79 -30.01
N ALA A 11 -22.56 -22.94 -29.23
CA ALA A 11 -22.71 -22.26 -27.95
C ALA A 11 -21.64 -22.66 -26.94
N THR A 12 -21.34 -23.97 -26.85
CA THR A 12 -20.34 -24.50 -25.92
C THR A 12 -18.92 -24.01 -26.28
N LEU A 13 -18.61 -23.97 -27.58
CA LEU A 13 -17.32 -23.48 -28.07
C LEU A 13 -17.16 -21.97 -27.78
N GLY A 14 -18.18 -21.16 -28.04
CA GLY A 14 -18.15 -19.72 -27.74
C GLY A 14 -17.89 -19.40 -26.27
N LEU A 15 -18.49 -20.17 -25.35
CA LEU A 15 -18.25 -20.01 -23.91
C LEU A 15 -16.82 -20.42 -23.51
N SER A 16 -16.26 -21.47 -24.11
CA SER A 16 -14.90 -21.93 -23.80
C SER A 16 -13.79 -20.93 -24.17
N LEU A 17 -14.00 -20.09 -25.20
CA LEU A 17 -13.02 -19.06 -25.58
C LEU A 17 -12.94 -17.90 -24.57
N SER A 18 -13.97 -17.68 -23.75
CA SER A 18 -13.96 -16.64 -22.71
C SER A 18 -13.06 -16.97 -21.51
N ALA A 19 -12.63 -18.24 -21.37
CA ALA A 19 -11.77 -18.69 -20.28
C ALA A 19 -10.26 -18.38 -20.49
N CYS A 20 -9.85 -17.94 -21.68
CA CYS A 20 -8.46 -17.53 -21.96
C CYS A 20 -8.24 -16.01 -21.87
N GLY A 21 -9.20 -15.25 -21.31
CA GLY A 21 -9.03 -13.82 -21.10
C GLY A 21 -8.04 -13.55 -19.97
N GLU A 22 -6.80 -13.19 -20.31
CA GLU A 22 -5.80 -12.81 -19.33
C GLU A 22 -6.26 -11.54 -18.59
N TYR A 23 -6.45 -11.65 -17.28
CA TYR A 23 -6.72 -10.49 -16.43
C TYR A 23 -5.39 -9.83 -16.07
N SER A 24 -5.45 -8.52 -15.83
CA SER A 24 -4.27 -7.76 -15.41
C SER A 24 -3.64 -8.39 -14.15
N GLN A 25 -2.46 -8.99 -14.31
CA GLN A 25 -1.70 -9.60 -13.20
C GLN A 25 -0.95 -8.56 -12.35
N VAL A 26 -1.01 -7.29 -12.73
CA VAL A 26 -0.41 -6.21 -11.93
C VAL A 26 -1.39 -5.75 -10.87
N ALA A 27 -0.86 -5.46 -9.67
CA ALA A 27 -1.64 -4.89 -8.59
C ALA A 27 -2.36 -3.62 -9.08
N GLN A 28 -3.64 -3.48 -8.70
CA GLN A 28 -4.44 -2.30 -9.00
C GLN A 28 -3.84 -1.07 -8.32
N TYR A 29 -3.00 -0.33 -9.03
CA TYR A 29 -2.36 0.88 -8.54
C TYR A 29 -3.39 2.01 -8.46
N LYS A 30 -3.54 2.60 -7.28
CA LYS A 30 -4.34 3.80 -7.04
C LYS A 30 -3.37 4.98 -6.99
N PRO A 31 -3.34 5.84 -8.02
CA PRO A 31 -2.48 7.03 -8.02
C PRO A 31 -2.68 7.86 -6.76
N GLY A 32 -1.58 8.36 -6.19
CA GLY A 32 -1.58 9.22 -5.01
C GLY A 32 -1.69 8.49 -3.67
N ASN A 33 -1.75 7.15 -3.64
CA ASN A 33 -1.78 6.38 -2.40
C ASN A 33 -0.58 5.43 -2.31
N TYR A 34 0.08 5.41 -1.15
CA TYR A 34 1.08 4.40 -0.85
C TYR A 34 0.37 3.06 -0.56
N GLN A 35 0.72 2.02 -1.31
CA GLN A 35 0.06 0.70 -1.25
C GLN A 35 0.94 -0.37 -0.59
N GLY A 36 2.13 -0.01 -0.13
CA GLY A 36 3.01 -0.89 0.63
C GLY A 36 2.63 -1.00 2.10
N LYS A 37 3.45 -1.70 2.88
CA LYS A 37 3.30 -1.74 4.33
C LYS A 37 3.46 -0.34 4.91
N SER A 38 2.47 0.15 5.66
CA SER A 38 2.60 1.43 6.36
C SER A 38 3.80 1.41 7.29
N ASP A 39 4.65 2.43 7.18
CA ASP A 39 5.73 2.66 8.14
C ASP A 39 5.16 3.05 9.50
N THR A 40 5.75 2.51 10.56
CA THR A 40 5.44 2.89 11.94
C THR A 40 6.08 4.22 12.23
N ARG A 41 5.30 5.17 12.75
CA ARG A 41 5.81 6.52 13.07
C ARG A 41 6.75 6.42 14.28
N PRO A 42 7.80 7.26 14.36
CA PRO A 42 8.85 7.12 15.37
C PRO A 42 8.37 7.17 16.83
N TRP A 43 7.23 7.82 17.07
CA TRP A 43 6.63 7.94 18.41
C TRP A 43 5.62 6.85 18.74
N GLU A 44 5.22 5.99 17.79
CA GLU A 44 4.17 4.99 18.00
C GLU A 44 4.61 3.81 18.87
N GLY A 45 5.92 3.56 18.99
CA GLY A 45 6.47 2.46 19.78
C GLY A 45 7.63 2.86 20.69
N GLY A 46 8.30 1.86 21.26
CA GLY A 46 9.51 2.03 22.06
C GLY A 46 9.33 2.98 23.25
N GLN A 47 10.30 3.87 23.45
CA GLN A 47 10.37 4.82 24.57
C GLN A 47 9.17 5.79 24.63
N PHE A 48 8.54 6.10 23.50
CA PHE A 48 7.49 7.11 23.43
C PHE A 48 6.08 6.52 23.52
N ALA A 49 5.92 5.22 23.26
CA ALA A 49 4.67 4.46 23.48
C ALA A 49 3.39 5.16 22.98
N GLY A 50 3.45 5.80 21.82
CA GLY A 50 2.33 6.54 21.22
C GLY A 50 2.32 8.05 21.50
N ASN A 51 3.16 8.55 22.41
CA ASN A 51 3.20 9.94 22.80
C ASN A 51 4.01 10.80 21.81
N LYS A 52 3.30 11.39 20.84
CA LYS A 52 3.89 12.28 19.83
C LYS A 52 4.52 13.53 20.44
N GLN A 53 3.88 14.13 21.43
CA GLN A 53 4.33 15.36 22.06
C GLN A 53 5.67 15.16 22.79
N ALA A 54 5.82 14.05 23.50
CA ALA A 54 7.08 13.70 24.16
C ALA A 54 8.22 13.48 23.15
N TRP A 55 7.91 12.86 22.01
CA TRP A 55 8.87 12.69 20.91
C TRP A 55 9.29 14.02 20.28
N GLU A 56 8.34 14.92 19.98
CA GLU A 56 8.62 16.26 19.44
C GLU A 56 9.45 17.11 20.42
N ALA A 57 9.13 17.04 21.72
CA ALA A 57 9.90 17.73 22.76
C ALA A 57 11.33 17.18 22.86
N ALA A 58 11.52 15.86 22.79
CA ALA A 58 12.84 15.24 22.80
C ALA A 58 13.67 15.65 21.56
N LEU A 59 13.05 15.74 20.39
CA LEU A 59 13.70 16.25 19.18
C LEU A 59 14.11 17.73 19.33
N ALA A 60 13.22 18.57 19.84
CA ALA A 60 13.53 19.97 20.07
C ALA A 60 14.70 20.13 21.05
N ALA A 61 14.69 19.39 22.16
CA ALA A 61 15.77 19.38 23.14
C ALA A 61 17.11 18.94 22.52
N ARG A 62 17.10 17.88 21.70
CA ARG A 62 18.29 17.45 20.94
C ARG A 62 18.83 18.55 20.03
N ASN A 63 17.96 19.22 19.28
CA ASN A 63 18.39 20.30 18.39
C ASN A 63 19.04 21.45 19.16
N GLN A 64 18.51 21.80 20.34
CA GLN A 64 19.15 22.80 21.20
C GLN A 64 20.50 22.33 21.74
N ALA A 65 20.59 21.08 22.18
CA ALA A 65 21.84 20.50 22.70
C ALA A 65 22.92 20.32 21.62
N GLN A 66 22.55 20.33 20.33
CA GLN A 66 23.49 20.29 19.21
C GLN A 66 23.81 21.68 18.65
N ASN A 67 23.15 22.74 19.13
CA ASN A 67 23.37 24.10 18.66
C ASN A 67 24.57 24.73 19.38
N GLU A 68 25.69 24.89 18.67
CA GLU A 68 26.93 25.47 19.22
C GLU A 68 26.76 26.93 19.65
N TYR A 69 25.88 27.72 19.01
CA TYR A 69 25.56 29.08 19.46
C TYR A 69 24.93 29.11 20.87
N LYS A 70 24.22 28.05 21.26
CA LYS A 70 23.66 27.89 22.60
C LYS A 70 24.62 27.29 23.61
N LYS A 71 25.69 26.63 23.16
CA LYS A 71 26.72 26.09 24.06
C LYS A 71 27.80 27.10 24.41
N ALA A 72 28.05 28.06 23.52
CA ALA A 72 29.10 29.07 23.69
C ALA A 72 28.68 30.30 24.52
N ASN A 73 27.39 30.42 24.87
CA ASN A 73 26.82 31.48 25.72
C ASN A 73 26.31 30.86 27.03
#